data_AF-A0A7J7WVA8-F1
#
_entry.id   AF-A0A7J7WVA8-F1
#
_cell.length_a   1.000
_cell.length_b   1.000
_cell.length_c   1.000
_cell.angle_alpha   90.00
_cell.angle_beta   90.00
_cell.angle_gamma   90.00
#
_symmetry.space_group_name_H-M   'P 1'
#
loop_
_entity.id
_entity.type
_entity.pdbx_description
1 polymer ?
#
loop_
_entity_poly.entity_id
_entity_poly.type
_entity_poly.pdbx_seq_one_letter_code
_entity_poly.pdbx_strand_id
1 'polypeptide(L)'
;METRPHSNEPWWTVSGNFYFPLMFYMEEEQEERVFGRLDADLGRIEAHSHTLIQLEGWFTATGQTRVTVVQWWRTYDTRTHFFGLELLQRVRSQPLTEDDLAK
;
A
#
# COMPACT_ATOMS: atom_id res chain seq x y z
N MET A 1 33.03 0.66 9.66
CA MET A 1 32.08 -0.42 10.00
C MET A 1 30.84 0.25 10.56
N GLU A 2 29.90 0.60 9.68
CA GLU A 2 28.64 1.22 10.08
C GLU A 2 27.71 0.16 10.67
N THR A 3 27.31 0.38 11.91
CA THR A 3 26.28 -0.38 12.62
C THR A 3 24.95 -0.21 11.90
N ARG A 4 24.55 -1.21 11.12
CA ARG A 4 23.17 -1.32 10.63
C ARG A 4 22.25 -1.41 11.85
N PRO A 5 21.21 -0.56 11.98
CA PRO A 5 20.21 -0.81 12.98
C PRO A 5 19.54 -2.15 12.64
N HIS A 6 19.63 -3.11 13.57
CA HIS A 6 18.74 -4.26 13.59
C HIS A 6 17.34 -3.75 13.94
N SER A 7 16.66 -3.14 12.98
CA SER A 7 15.27 -2.75 13.15
C SER A 7 14.43 -4.03 12.98
N ASN A 8 14.04 -4.66 14.09
CA ASN A 8 12.92 -5.61 14.14
C ASN A 8 11.57 -4.94 13.85
N GLU A 9 11.59 -3.64 13.59
CA GLU A 9 10.48 -2.86 13.07
C GLU A 9 10.19 -3.30 11.63
N PRO A 10 8.94 -3.68 11.32
CA PRO A 10 8.56 -4.04 9.96
C PRO A 10 9.01 -2.95 8.97
N TRP A 11 9.44 -3.34 7.77
CA TRP A 11 10.03 -2.42 6.79
C TRP A 11 9.12 -1.21 6.45
N TRP A 12 7.80 -1.34 6.65
CA TRP A 12 6.79 -0.28 6.49
C TRP A 12 6.68 0.68 7.69
N THR A 13 7.21 0.32 8.86
CA THR A 13 7.26 1.18 10.06
C THR A 13 8.39 2.20 10.04
N VAL A 14 9.39 2.03 9.18
CA VAL A 14 10.45 3.02 8.94
C VAL A 14 9.89 4.39 8.55
N SER A 15 8.66 4.41 8.00
CA SER A 15 7.99 5.65 7.60
C SER A 15 6.96 6.17 8.60
N GLY A 16 6.71 5.49 9.72
CA GLY A 16 5.84 5.97 10.82
C GLY A 16 4.38 6.32 10.46
N ASN A 17 3.92 6.06 9.24
CA ASN A 17 2.82 6.83 8.65
C ASN A 17 1.52 6.07 8.42
N PHE A 18 1.50 4.73 8.59
CA PHE A 18 0.32 3.93 8.32
C PHE A 18 -0.57 3.82 9.55
N TYR A 19 -1.71 4.53 9.54
CA TYR A 19 -2.81 4.32 10.47
C TYR A 19 -3.78 3.29 9.87
N PHE A 20 -4.14 2.30 10.68
CA PHE A 20 -5.15 1.25 10.47
C PHE A 20 -5.53 0.95 9.01
N PRO A 21 -5.09 -0.20 8.44
CA PRO A 21 -5.48 -0.60 7.10
C PRO A 21 -7.00 -0.77 6.98
N LEU A 22 -7.59 -0.17 5.95
CA LEU A 22 -8.94 -0.50 5.50
C LEU A 22 -8.85 -1.64 4.49
N MET A 23 -9.39 -2.80 4.84
CA MET A 23 -9.42 -3.98 3.97
C MET A 23 -10.84 -4.31 3.55
N PHE A 24 -11.04 -4.59 2.26
CA PHE A 24 -12.30 -5.07 1.72
C PHE A 24 -12.09 -5.91 0.46
N TYR A 25 -13.14 -6.61 0.03
CA TYR A 25 -13.15 -7.40 -1.20
C TYR A 25 -13.93 -6.66 -2.29
N MET A 26 -13.44 -6.76 -3.52
CA MET A 26 -14.02 -6.13 -4.69
C MET A 26 -14.06 -7.14 -5.83
N GLU A 27 -15.16 -7.18 -6.59
CA GLU A 27 -15.22 -8.00 -7.81
C GLU A 27 -14.27 -7.44 -8.87
N GLU A 28 -13.71 -8.29 -9.74
CA GLU A 28 -12.77 -7.89 -10.80
C GLU A 28 -13.33 -6.76 -11.70
N GLU A 29 -14.61 -6.85 -12.10
CA GLU A 29 -15.25 -5.80 -12.91
C GLU A 29 -15.33 -4.45 -12.16
N GLN A 30 -15.50 -4.50 -10.83
CA GLN A 30 -15.54 -3.29 -10.01
C GLN A 30 -14.14 -2.71 -9.81
N GLU A 31 -13.14 -3.56 -9.63
CA GLU A 31 -11.73 -3.17 -9.56
C GLU A 31 -11.31 -2.44 -10.84
N GLU A 32 -11.53 -3.04 -12.02
CA GLU A 32 -11.16 -2.42 -13.30
C GLU A 32 -11.88 -1.08 -13.53
N ARG A 33 -13.10 -0.91 -13.00
CA ARG A 33 -13.86 0.35 -13.09
C ARG A 33 -13.33 1.43 -12.15
N VAL A 34 -12.73 1.04 -11.02
CA VAL A 34 -12.18 1.97 -10.02
C VAL A 34 -10.72 2.31 -10.32
N PHE A 35 -9.90 1.30 -10.56
CA PHE A 35 -8.44 1.42 -10.70
C PHE A 35 -7.98 1.47 -12.16
N GLY A 36 -8.91 1.35 -13.10
CA GLY A 36 -8.64 1.28 -14.53
C GLY A 36 -8.19 -0.11 -14.94
N ARG A 37 -8.31 -0.41 -16.24
CA ARG A 37 -7.85 -1.69 -16.80
C ARG A 37 -6.34 -1.85 -16.57
N LEU A 38 -5.93 -3.00 -16.03
CA LEU A 38 -4.53 -3.27 -15.64
C LEU A 38 -3.98 -2.20 -14.66
N ASP A 39 -4.80 -1.73 -13.73
CA ASP A 39 -4.43 -0.77 -12.69
C ASP A 39 -3.90 0.58 -13.20
N ALA A 40 -4.28 0.96 -14.42
CA ALA A 40 -3.71 2.13 -15.11
C ALA A 40 -3.91 3.45 -14.33
N ASP A 41 -4.96 3.56 -13.52
CA ASP A 41 -5.27 4.73 -12.71
C ASP A 41 -4.89 4.58 -11.24
N LEU A 42 -4.49 3.38 -10.78
CA LEU A 42 -4.11 3.10 -9.39
C LEU A 42 -3.08 4.11 -8.85
N GLY A 43 -1.98 4.31 -9.57
CA GLY A 43 -0.92 5.23 -9.13
C GLY A 43 -1.37 6.69 -9.05
N ARG A 44 -2.34 7.11 -9.88
CA ARG A 44 -2.92 8.46 -9.81
C ARG A 44 -3.83 8.59 -8.60
N ILE A 45 -4.65 7.57 -8.35
CA ILE A 45 -5.56 7.52 -7.21
C ILE A 45 -4.75 7.62 -5.92
N GLU A 46 -3.74 6.77 -5.74
CA GLU A 46 -2.84 6.77 -4.58
C GLU A 46 -2.20 8.14 -4.32
N ALA A 47 -1.71 8.79 -5.39
CA ALA A 47 -1.12 10.12 -5.32
C ALA A 47 -2.11 11.20 -4.90
N HIS A 48 -3.36 11.14 -5.39
CA HIS A 48 -4.39 12.12 -5.11
C HIS A 48 -5.07 11.94 -3.74
N SER A 49 -5.30 10.70 -3.32
CA SER A 49 -5.94 10.37 -2.04
C SER A 49 -4.98 10.41 -0.86
N HIS A 50 -3.67 10.46 -1.12
CA HIS A 50 -2.63 10.23 -0.12
C HIS A 50 -2.86 8.89 0.62
N THR A 51 -3.11 7.85 -0.16
CA THR A 51 -3.22 6.47 0.34
C THR A 51 -2.33 5.58 -0.49
N LEU A 52 -1.85 4.50 0.12
CA LEU A 52 -1.26 3.39 -0.61
C LEU A 52 -2.30 2.28 -0.67
N ILE A 53 -2.46 1.68 -1.86
CA ILE A 53 -3.51 0.72 -2.18
C ILE A 53 -2.85 -0.53 -2.75
N GLN A 54 -3.07 -1.66 -2.09
CA GLN A 54 -2.66 -2.97 -2.59
C GLN A 54 -3.86 -3.69 -3.16
N LEU A 55 -3.67 -4.22 -4.37
CA LEU A 55 -4.63 -5.05 -5.07
C LEU A 55 -4.05 -6.46 -5.15
N GLU A 56 -4.73 -7.41 -4.53
CA GLU A 56 -4.41 -8.83 -4.62
C GLU A 56 -5.56 -9.51 -5.36
N GLY A 57 -5.40 -9.66 -6.68
CA GLY A 57 -6.38 -10.33 -7.52
C GLY A 57 -6.50 -11.83 -7.20
N TRP A 58 -7.63 -12.43 -7.59
CA TRP A 58 -7.90 -13.86 -7.42
C TRP A 58 -7.75 -14.35 -5.97
N PHE A 59 -8.00 -13.46 -5.01
CA PHE A 59 -7.81 -13.75 -3.60
C PHE A 59 -8.84 -14.76 -3.08
N THR A 60 -10.07 -14.72 -3.61
CA THR A 60 -11.12 -15.68 -3.28
C THR A 60 -11.35 -16.68 -4.42
N ALA A 61 -11.94 -17.84 -4.10
CA ALA A 61 -12.31 -18.86 -5.09
C ALA A 61 -13.35 -18.36 -6.12
N THR A 62 -14.02 -17.23 -5.84
CA THR A 62 -14.95 -16.57 -6.76
C THR A 62 -14.28 -15.51 -7.63
N GLY A 63 -12.98 -15.27 -7.49
CA GLY A 63 -12.21 -14.31 -8.30
C GLY A 63 -12.22 -12.88 -7.76
N GLN A 64 -12.53 -12.66 -6.48
CA GLN A 64 -12.51 -11.31 -5.91
C GLN A 64 -11.08 -10.84 -5.64
N THR A 65 -10.87 -9.55 -5.84
CA THR A 65 -9.65 -8.83 -5.49
C THR A 65 -9.74 -8.36 -4.04
N ARG A 66 -8.73 -8.69 -3.23
CA ARG A 66 -8.56 -8.10 -1.90
C ARG A 66 -7.92 -6.73 -2.08
N VAL A 67 -8.58 -5.71 -1.56
CA VAL A 67 -8.12 -4.32 -1.59
C VAL A 67 -7.72 -3.91 -0.19
N THR A 68 -6.46 -3.53 -0.03
CA THR A 68 -5.92 -3.00 1.24
C THR A 68 -5.52 -1.55 1.04
N VAL A 69 -6.19 -0.64 1.74
CA VAL A 69 -5.93 0.81 1.70
C VAL A 69 -5.30 1.22 3.01
N VAL A 70 -4.11 1.82 2.93
CA VAL A 70 -3.44 2.38 4.10
C VAL A 70 -3.21 3.87 3.88
N GLN A 71 -3.63 4.69 4.84
CA GLN A 71 -3.33 6.13 4.81
C GLN A 71 -1.87 6.34 5.15
N TRP A 72 -1.18 7.23 4.44
CA TRP A 72 0.15 7.67 4.83
C TRP A 72 0.11 9.16 5.20
N TRP A 73 0.53 9.49 6.43
CA TRP A 73 0.40 10.85 6.95
C TRP A 73 1.25 11.87 6.17
N ARG A 74 0.67 13.04 5.85
CA ARG A 74 1.42 14.23 5.40
C ARG A 74 2.13 14.86 6.60
N THR A 75 3.38 14.49 6.86
CA THR A 75 4.23 15.43 7.59
C THR A 75 4.47 16.58 6.62
N TYR A 76 4.34 17.83 7.09
CA TYR A 76 4.43 19.07 6.31
C TYR A 76 5.84 19.34 5.75
N ASP A 77 6.53 18.30 5.28
CA ASP A 77 7.87 18.37 4.73
C ASP A 77 7.86 17.85 3.28
N THR A 78 8.47 18.63 2.40
CA THR A 78 8.82 18.27 1.02
C THR A 78 9.56 16.93 0.88
N ARG A 79 10.20 16.42 1.95
CA ARG A 79 10.82 15.08 1.98
C ARG A 79 9.83 13.94 1.87
N THR A 80 8.58 14.12 2.30
CA THR A 80 7.58 13.05 2.40
C THR A 80 7.18 12.52 1.02
N HIS A 81 7.24 13.34 -0.05
CA HIS A 81 6.87 12.90 -1.39
C HIS A 81 7.76 11.77 -1.94
N PHE A 82 9.05 11.78 -1.64
CA PHE A 82 9.99 10.73 -2.06
C PHE A 82 9.75 9.42 -1.31
N PHE A 83 9.40 9.50 -0.01
CA PHE A 83 9.09 8.31 0.79
C PHE A 83 7.83 7.59 0.29
N GLY A 84 6.83 8.31 -0.20
CA GLY A 84 5.61 7.69 -0.76
C GLY A 84 5.90 6.86 -2.00
N LEU A 85 6.68 7.41 -2.94
CA LEU A 85 7.06 6.68 -4.16
C LEU A 85 7.96 5.49 -3.87
N GLU A 86 8.92 5.62 -2.95
CA GLU A 86 9.78 4.52 -2.55
C GLU A 86 8.98 3.42 -1.84
N LEU A 87 8.06 3.79 -0.94
CA LEU A 87 7.12 2.87 -0.30
C LEU A 87 6.24 2.15 -1.32
N LEU A 88 5.70 2.86 -2.31
CA LEU A 88 4.90 2.28 -3.39
C LEU A 88 5.70 1.26 -4.21
N GLN A 89 6.95 1.59 -4.57
CA GLN A 89 7.84 0.66 -5.26
C GLN A 89 8.15 -0.58 -4.40
N ARG A 90 8.35 -0.39 -3.09
CA ARG A 90 8.66 -1.47 -2.15
C ARG A 90 7.46 -2.37 -1.91
N VAL A 91 6.28 -1.80 -1.71
CA VAL A 91 4.99 -2.52 -1.64
C VAL A 91 4.73 -3.34 -2.90
N ARG A 92 4.99 -2.79 -4.08
CA ARG A 92 4.83 -3.52 -5.35
C ARG A 92 5.82 -4.69 -5.49
N SER A 93 7.00 -4.55 -4.88
CA SER A 93 8.03 -5.60 -4.91
C SER A 93 7.85 -6.63 -3.77
N GLN A 94 7.19 -6.22 -2.69
CA GLN A 94 6.97 -6.99 -1.47
C GLN A 94 5.62 -6.54 -0.86
N PRO A 95 4.51 -7.23 -1.19
CA PRO A 95 3.18 -6.92 -0.65
C PRO A 95 3.16 -6.96 0.88
N LEU A 96 2.26 -6.18 1.49
CA LEU A 96 2.09 -6.22 2.96
C LEU A 96 1.37 -7.52 3.29
N THR A 97 1.91 -8.26 4.24
CA THR A 97 1.33 -9.51 4.73
C THR A 97 0.35 -9.25 5.87
N GLU A 98 -0.48 -10.23 6.25
CA GLU A 98 -1.36 -10.07 7.42
C GLU A 98 -0.57 -9.83 8.71
N ASP A 99 0.61 -10.44 8.84
CA ASP A 99 1.55 -10.17 9.95
C ASP A 99 2.05 -8.72 9.94
N ASP A 100 2.21 -8.10 8.76
CA ASP A 100 2.51 -6.68 8.62
C ASP A 100 1.33 -5.78 9.03
N LEU A 101 0.10 -6.29 9.02
CA LEU A 101 -1.08 -5.50 9.35
C LEU A 101 -1.53 -5.69 10.82
N ALA A 102 -1.09 -6.78 11.45
CA ALA A 102 -1.44 -7.19 12.82
C ALA A 102 -0.56 -6.52 13.89
N LYS A 103 -0.58 -5.18 13.98
CA LYS A 103 0.04 -4.44 15.08
C LYS A 103 -0.80 -4.39 16.35
#